data_AF-A0A3D9ZGA5-F1
#
_entry.id   AF-A0A3D9ZGA5-F1
#
_cell.length_a   1.000
_cell.length_b   1.000
_cell.length_c   1.000
_cell.angle_alpha   90.00
_cell.angle_beta   90.00
_cell.angle_gamma   90.00
#
_symmetry.space_group_name_H-M   'P 1'
#
loop_
_entity.id
_entity.type
_entity.pdbx_description
1 polymer ?
#
loop_
_entity_poly.entity_id
_entity_poly.type
_entity_poly.pdbx_seq_one_letter_code
_entity_poly.pdbx_strand_id
1 'polypeptide(L)'
;MPFGRWSVVAIVLFTAPVLLGVAAWLVLRPALARTVAVLAAVSSLVAPCCGLRFVRGPSLYGLDRLEPRVTEVVALSPDGSFEVVLLRYFEPMSGFDVLRIRSQAGLFSREGDQDLACFVAPFDRLGPEDTFGTARFLSDHQIEIRTEAGQPWTTRFDPHTLLAASTLSHGCW
;
A
#
# COMPACT_ATOMS: atom_id res chain seq x y z
N MET A 1 -2.52 11.88 10.99
CA MET A 1 -3.02 10.54 11.41
C MET A 1 -4.34 10.25 10.69
N PRO A 2 -4.37 9.47 9.59
CA PRO A 2 -5.60 9.12 8.90
C PRO A 2 -6.00 7.65 9.14
N PHE A 3 -6.15 7.24 10.41
CA PHE A 3 -6.79 5.95 10.74
C PHE A 3 -8.33 6.06 10.88
N GLY A 4 -8.93 7.18 10.46
CA GLY A 4 -10.24 7.59 10.98
C GLY A 4 -11.49 7.09 10.24
N ARG A 5 -11.40 6.64 8.98
CA ARG A 5 -12.60 6.24 8.21
C ARG A 5 -12.69 4.75 7.93
N TRP A 6 -11.60 4.13 7.46
CA TRP A 6 -11.63 2.75 7.00
C TRP A 6 -11.70 1.73 8.14
N SER A 7 -10.99 1.98 9.24
CA SER A 7 -11.05 1.14 10.45
C SER A 7 -12.43 1.18 11.11
N VAL A 8 -13.08 2.35 11.10
CA VAL A 8 -14.45 2.50 11.62
C VAL A 8 -15.45 1.75 10.74
N VAL A 9 -15.32 1.85 9.41
CA VAL A 9 -16.17 1.11 8.47
C VAL A 9 -16.00 -0.41 8.65
N ALA A 10 -14.77 -0.89 8.82
CA ALA A 10 -14.51 -2.30 9.08
C ALA A 10 -15.15 -2.77 10.40
N ILE A 11 -14.93 -2.04 11.49
CA ILE A 11 -15.55 -2.36 12.80
C ILE A 11 -17.06 -2.41 12.67
N VAL A 12 -17.69 -1.41 12.05
CA VAL A 12 -19.15 -1.37 11.84
C VAL A 12 -19.64 -2.58 11.03
N LEU A 13 -18.93 -2.94 9.95
CA LEU A 13 -19.27 -4.10 9.11
C LEU A 13 -19.15 -5.43 9.87
N PHE A 14 -18.24 -5.54 10.85
CA PHE A 14 -18.12 -6.75 11.67
C PHE A 14 -19.12 -6.76 12.84
N THR A 15 -19.35 -5.63 13.51
CA THR A 15 -20.21 -5.57 14.71
C THR A 15 -21.70 -5.55 14.39
N ALA A 16 -22.11 -4.90 13.30
CA ALA A 16 -23.52 -4.77 12.93
C ALA A 16 -24.23 -6.13 12.68
N PRO A 17 -23.68 -7.08 11.91
CA PRO A 17 -24.33 -8.37 11.69
C PRO A 17 -24.39 -9.24 12.96
N VAL A 18 -23.38 -9.13 13.85
CA VAL A 18 -23.39 -9.84 15.15
C VAL A 18 -24.50 -9.31 16.05
N LEU A 19 -24.63 -7.98 16.16
CA LEU A 19 -25.69 -7.34 16.96
C LEU A 19 -27.09 -7.63 16.39
N LEU A 20 -27.25 -7.62 15.05
CA LEU A 20 -28.48 -8.03 14.39
C LEU A 20 -28.84 -9.49 14.67
N GLY A 21 -27.85 -10.40 14.70
CA GLY A 21 -28.06 -11.80 15.05
C GLY A 21 -28.54 -11.99 16.49
N VAL A 22 -27.94 -11.26 17.45
CA VAL A 22 -28.34 -11.28 18.86
C VAL A 22 -29.74 -10.69 19.05
N ALA A 23 -30.04 -9.56 18.40
CA ALA A 23 -31.37 -8.93 18.47
C ALA A 23 -32.46 -9.83 17.85
N ALA A 24 -32.17 -10.49 16.72
CA ALA A 24 -33.08 -11.45 16.09
C ALA A 24 -33.32 -12.67 16.99
N TRP A 25 -32.30 -13.16 17.71
CA TRP A 25 -32.43 -14.28 18.63
C TRP A 25 -33.32 -13.98 19.84
N LEU A 26 -33.30 -12.74 20.33
CA LEU A 26 -34.13 -12.31 21.46
C LEU A 26 -35.60 -12.04 21.09
N VAL A 27 -35.90 -11.73 19.83
CA VAL A 27 -37.23 -11.27 19.39
C VAL A 27 -38.00 -12.29 18.55
N LEU A 28 -37.33 -13.18 17.81
CA LEU A 28 -37.97 -14.08 16.84
C LEU A 28 -38.13 -15.53 17.35
N ARG A 29 -39.19 -16.20 16.87
CA ARG A 29 -39.45 -17.63 17.13
C ARG A 29 -38.24 -18.51 16.76
N PRO A 30 -38.03 -19.66 17.44
CA PRO A 30 -36.76 -20.42 17.43
C PRO A 30 -36.29 -20.90 16.05
N ALA A 31 -37.19 -21.05 15.07
CA ALA A 31 -36.83 -21.45 13.71
C ALA A 31 -36.18 -20.30 12.91
N LEU A 32 -36.68 -19.07 13.04
CA LEU A 32 -36.14 -17.88 12.37
C LEU A 32 -34.86 -17.37 13.05
N ALA A 33 -34.77 -17.51 14.37
CA ALA A 33 -33.56 -17.17 15.11
C ALA A 33 -32.36 -18.03 14.68
N ARG A 34 -32.58 -19.31 14.36
CA ARG A 34 -31.52 -20.22 13.89
C ARG A 34 -31.00 -19.86 12.50
N THR A 35 -31.87 -19.48 11.56
CA THR A 35 -31.44 -19.10 10.20
C THR A 35 -30.63 -17.80 10.21
N VAL A 36 -31.04 -16.82 11.02
CA VAL A 36 -30.29 -15.55 11.17
C VAL A 36 -28.93 -15.77 11.83
N ALA A 37 -28.87 -16.60 12.88
CA ALA A 37 -27.60 -16.93 13.54
C ALA A 37 -26.62 -17.65 12.61
N VAL A 38 -27.12 -18.59 11.78
CA VAL A 38 -26.28 -19.29 10.79
C VAL A 38 -25.78 -18.32 9.72
N LEU A 39 -26.63 -17.43 9.20
CA LEU A 39 -26.22 -16.41 8.23
C LEU A 39 -25.18 -15.44 8.80
N ALA A 40 -25.33 -15.01 10.06
CA ALA A 40 -24.35 -14.15 10.73
C ALA A 40 -23.02 -14.87 10.97
N ALA A 41 -23.04 -16.15 11.35
CA ALA A 41 -21.84 -16.94 11.52
C ALA A 41 -21.11 -17.15 10.19
N VAL A 42 -21.83 -17.49 9.11
CA VAL A 42 -21.27 -17.68 7.77
C VAL A 42 -20.67 -16.37 7.24
N SER A 43 -21.35 -15.23 7.40
CA SER A 43 -20.81 -13.94 6.96
C SER A 43 -19.54 -13.55 7.73
N SER A 44 -19.49 -13.82 9.04
CA SER A 44 -18.30 -13.57 9.86
C SER A 44 -17.11 -14.49 9.53
N LEU A 45 -17.36 -15.70 9.00
CA LEU A 45 -16.34 -16.66 8.56
C LEU A 45 -15.82 -16.39 7.14
N VAL A 46 -16.68 -15.89 6.25
CA VAL A 46 -16.30 -15.54 4.87
C VAL A 46 -15.54 -14.21 4.81
N ALA A 47 -15.87 -13.26 5.69
CA ALA A 47 -15.22 -11.96 5.77
C ALA A 47 -13.68 -12.01 5.95
N PRO A 48 -13.08 -12.83 6.83
CA PRO A 48 -11.62 -12.95 6.93
C PRO A 48 -10.99 -13.67 5.74
N CYS A 49 -11.67 -14.64 5.12
CA CYS A 49 -11.17 -15.33 3.92
C CYS A 49 -11.12 -14.42 2.68
N CYS A 50 -12.06 -13.47 2.56
CA CYS A 50 -11.99 -12.41 1.55
C CYS A 50 -11.14 -11.20 2.02
N GLY A 51 -11.05 -10.97 3.33
CA GLY A 51 -10.48 -9.78 3.98
C GLY A 51 -8.98 -9.82 4.24
N LEU A 52 -8.37 -11.00 4.37
CA LEU A 52 -6.90 -11.12 4.57
C LEU A 52 -6.08 -10.56 3.39
N ARG A 53 -6.68 -10.40 2.21
CA ARG A 53 -6.07 -9.69 1.07
C ARG A 53 -6.17 -8.16 1.15
N PHE A 54 -6.99 -7.61 2.04
CA PHE A 54 -7.17 -6.16 2.21
C PHE A 54 -6.31 -5.54 3.31
N VAL A 55 -5.53 -6.36 4.04
CA VAL A 55 -4.65 -5.89 5.14
C VAL A 55 -3.28 -5.44 4.62
N ARG A 56 -2.88 -5.84 3.40
CA ARG A 56 -1.82 -5.12 2.69
C ARG A 56 -2.38 -3.76 2.34
N GLY A 57 -1.73 -2.70 2.84
CA GLY A 57 -2.15 -1.33 2.53
C GLY A 57 -2.30 -1.20 1.01
N PRO A 58 -3.37 -0.57 0.50
CA PRO A 58 -3.53 -0.41 -0.93
C PRO A 58 -2.33 0.38 -1.44
N SER A 59 -1.57 -0.16 -2.39
CA SER A 59 -0.82 0.73 -3.27
C SER A 59 -1.82 1.72 -3.84
N LEU A 60 -1.46 3.01 -3.83
CA LEU A 60 -2.37 4.08 -4.30
C LEU A 60 -2.86 3.82 -5.73
N TYR A 61 -2.16 2.96 -6.48
CA TYR A 61 -2.34 2.71 -7.90
C TYR A 61 -2.83 1.28 -8.22
N GLY A 62 -3.19 0.47 -7.23
CA GLY A 62 -3.72 -0.89 -7.46
C GLY A 62 -2.72 -1.89 -8.05
N LEU A 63 -1.42 -1.60 -7.93
CA LEU A 63 -0.30 -2.39 -8.46
C LEU A 63 -0.01 -3.66 -7.65
N ASP A 64 -0.73 -3.89 -6.55
CA ASP A 64 -0.53 -5.04 -5.64
C ASP A 64 -0.73 -6.41 -6.31
N ARG A 65 -1.20 -6.44 -7.57
CA ARG A 65 -1.44 -7.64 -8.37
C ARG A 65 -0.41 -7.90 -9.45
N LEU A 66 0.45 -6.93 -9.75
CA LEU A 66 1.48 -7.06 -10.76
C LEU A 66 2.80 -7.43 -10.07
N GLU A 67 3.51 -8.42 -10.60
CA GLU A 67 4.88 -8.66 -10.19
C GLU A 67 5.79 -7.68 -10.95
N PRO A 68 6.70 -6.97 -10.27
CA PRO A 68 7.65 -6.11 -10.94
C PRO A 68 8.58 -6.96 -11.82
N ARG A 69 8.82 -6.53 -13.05
CA ARG A 69 9.77 -7.23 -13.94
C ARG A 69 11.21 -6.99 -13.53
N VAL A 70 11.48 -5.79 -13.01
CA VAL A 70 12.81 -5.37 -12.57
C VAL A 70 12.68 -4.77 -11.18
N THR A 71 13.56 -5.19 -10.29
CA THR A 71 13.77 -4.60 -8.97
C THR A 71 15.22 -4.18 -8.88
N GLU A 72 15.46 -2.90 -8.70
CA GLU A 72 16.79 -2.30 -8.67
C GLU A 72 16.97 -1.47 -7.40
N VAL A 73 18.09 -1.61 -6.70
CA VAL A 73 18.41 -0.75 -5.57
C VAL A 73 19.03 0.54 -6.12
N VAL A 74 18.34 1.66 -5.91
CA VAL A 74 18.76 2.97 -6.46
C VAL A 74 19.40 3.89 -5.42
N ALA A 75 19.21 3.60 -4.12
CA ALA A 75 19.89 4.32 -3.04
C ALA A 75 20.03 3.45 -1.79
N LEU A 76 21.08 3.69 -1.01
CA LEU A 76 21.32 3.09 0.30
C LEU A 76 21.44 4.18 1.36
N SER A 77 20.89 3.94 2.55
CA SER A 77 21.05 4.85 3.67
C SER A 77 22.51 4.86 4.16
N PRO A 78 22.98 5.95 4.79
CA PRO A 78 24.35 6.05 5.27
C PRO A 78 24.75 4.95 6.26
N ASP A 79 23.79 4.51 7.08
CA ASP A 79 23.94 3.42 8.06
C ASP A 79 23.74 2.01 7.45
N GLY A 80 23.32 1.92 6.19
CA GLY A 80 23.03 0.67 5.48
C GLY A 80 21.75 -0.04 5.94
N SER A 81 20.97 0.55 6.86
CA SER A 81 19.75 -0.06 7.41
C SER A 81 18.56 -0.01 6.44
N PHE A 82 18.59 0.88 5.45
CA PHE A 82 17.49 1.09 4.50
C PHE A 82 18.02 1.21 3.08
N GLU A 83 17.19 0.77 2.15
CA GLU A 83 17.41 0.94 0.72
C GLU A 83 16.16 1.53 0.08
N VAL A 84 16.37 2.29 -1.00
CA VAL A 84 15.30 2.67 -1.91
C VAL A 84 15.38 1.73 -3.10
N VAL A 85 14.27 1.05 -3.38
CA VAL A 85 14.14 0.14 -4.50
C VAL A 85 13.25 0.73 -5.56
N LEU A 86 13.70 0.65 -6.81
CA LEU A 86 12.95 0.95 -8.01
C LEU A 86 12.32 -0.36 -8.53
N LEU A 87 11.01 -0.35 -8.66
CA LEU A 87 10.19 -1.43 -9.18
C LEU A 87 9.66 -1.01 -10.54
N ARG A 88 10.07 -1.70 -11.60
CA ARG A 88 9.58 -1.43 -12.96
C ARG A 88 8.50 -2.41 -13.34
N TYR A 89 7.31 -1.87 -13.57
CA TYR A 89 6.15 -2.60 -14.05
C TYR A 89 5.99 -2.35 -15.55
N PHE A 90 5.84 -3.43 -16.30
CA PHE A 90 5.62 -3.36 -17.74
C PHE A 90 4.24 -3.92 -18.08
N GLU A 91 3.43 -3.08 -18.70
CA GLU A 91 2.15 -3.45 -19.30
C GLU A 91 2.23 -3.27 -20.84
N PRO A 92 1.41 -3.98 -21.62
CA PRO A 92 1.30 -3.70 -23.03
C PRO A 92 0.81 -2.25 -23.22
N MET A 93 1.62 -1.40 -23.88
CA MET A 93 1.37 0.04 -24.15
C MET A 93 1.65 1.04 -23.01
N SER A 94 1.95 0.57 -21.79
CA SER A 94 2.26 1.42 -20.62
C SER A 94 3.26 0.75 -19.68
N GLY A 95 4.01 1.52 -18.94
CA GLY A 95 4.83 1.04 -17.83
C GLY A 95 4.70 1.99 -16.65
N PHE A 96 5.14 1.55 -15.48
CA PHE A 96 5.21 2.39 -14.31
C PHE A 96 6.46 2.04 -13.51
N ASP A 97 7.16 3.07 -13.08
CA ASP A 97 8.31 3.00 -12.20
C ASP A 97 7.87 3.45 -10.82
N VAL A 98 7.96 2.56 -9.85
CA VAL A 98 7.57 2.80 -8.46
C VAL A 98 8.78 2.72 -7.58
N LEU A 99 8.94 3.70 -6.68
CA LEU A 99 9.97 3.67 -5.66
C LEU A 99 9.38 3.31 -4.31
N ARG A 100 10.04 2.41 -3.58
CA ARG A 100 9.67 2.01 -2.22
C ARG A 100 10.88 1.97 -1.31
N ILE A 101 10.62 2.08 -0.01
CA ILE A 101 11.63 1.84 1.01
C ILE A 101 11.63 0.37 1.37
N ARG A 102 12.83 -0.21 1.50
CA ARG A 102 13.01 -1.53 2.09
C ARG A 102 14.01 -1.44 3.24
N SER A 103 13.72 -2.10 4.35
CA SER A 103 14.68 -2.25 5.45
C SER A 103 15.62 -3.42 5.18
N GLN A 104 16.92 -3.18 5.35
CA GLN A 104 17.98 -4.18 5.28
C GLN A 104 18.17 -4.83 6.67
N ALA A 105 17.41 -5.89 6.93
CA ALA A 105 17.48 -6.66 8.19
C ALA A 105 17.66 -8.18 7.95
N GLY A 106 18.34 -8.55 6.86
CA GLY A 106 18.56 -9.94 6.47
C GLY A 106 17.25 -10.70 6.24
N LEU A 107 17.00 -11.75 7.03
CA LEU A 107 15.77 -12.55 6.97
C LEU A 107 14.51 -11.78 7.42
N PHE A 108 14.68 -10.65 8.11
CA PHE A 108 13.60 -9.78 8.56
C PHE A 108 13.49 -8.52 7.70
N SER A 109 14.00 -8.55 6.46
CA SER A 109 13.79 -7.45 5.53
C SER A 109 12.29 -7.23 5.30
N ARG A 110 11.89 -5.96 5.28
CA ARG A 110 10.51 -5.53 5.10
C ARG A 110 10.52 -4.44 4.05
N GLU A 111 9.63 -4.57 3.08
CA GLU A 111 9.34 -3.50 2.13
C GLU A 111 8.15 -2.70 2.65
N GLY A 112 8.21 -1.37 2.54
CA GLY A 112 7.10 -0.51 2.89
C GLY A 112 5.94 -0.70 1.92
N ASP A 113 4.73 -0.79 2.45
CA ASP A 113 3.51 -0.90 1.64
C ASP A 113 3.15 0.42 0.91
N GLN A 114 3.77 1.54 1.31
CA GLN A 114 3.56 2.85 0.70
C GLN A 114 4.62 3.14 -0.36
N ASP A 115 4.16 3.57 -1.53
CA ASP A 115 5.02 4.08 -2.59
C ASP A 115 5.61 5.45 -2.20
N LEU A 116 6.91 5.62 -2.35
CA LEU A 116 7.60 6.91 -2.21
C LEU A 116 7.33 7.82 -3.39
N ALA A 117 7.44 7.24 -4.58
CA ALA A 117 7.21 7.92 -5.83
C ALA A 117 6.67 6.94 -6.86
N CYS A 118 5.83 7.43 -7.77
CA CYS A 118 5.39 6.68 -8.94
C CYS A 118 5.52 7.57 -10.17
N PHE A 119 6.08 7.00 -11.23
CA PHE A 119 6.26 7.63 -12.53
C PHE A 119 5.64 6.72 -13.57
N VAL A 120 4.69 7.22 -14.36
CA VAL A 120 4.28 6.48 -15.57
C VAL A 120 5.45 6.48 -16.54
N ALA A 121 5.81 5.32 -17.06
CA ALA A 121 6.71 5.19 -18.19
C ALA A 121 5.86 4.97 -19.45
N PRO A 122 5.67 5.94 -20.35
CA PRO A 122 4.98 5.70 -21.60
C PRO A 122 5.99 5.28 -22.67
N PHE A 123 5.48 4.57 -23.67
CA PHE A 123 6.25 4.29 -24.87
C PHE A 123 6.65 5.56 -25.65
N ASP A 124 5.93 6.72 -25.51
CA ASP A 124 6.14 7.87 -26.41
C ASP A 124 5.85 9.31 -25.86
N ARG A 125 5.45 9.56 -24.60
CA ARG A 125 4.79 10.86 -24.26
C ARG A 125 5.07 11.57 -22.93
N LEU A 126 6.01 11.12 -22.10
CA LEU A 126 6.36 11.87 -20.88
C LEU A 126 7.72 12.53 -21.07
N GLY A 127 7.77 13.82 -20.77
CA GLY A 127 9.00 14.60 -20.78
C GLY A 127 9.90 14.21 -19.61
N PRO A 128 11.18 14.64 -19.62
CA PRO A 128 12.13 14.35 -18.55
C PRO A 128 11.65 14.79 -17.15
N GLU A 129 10.68 15.71 -17.08
CA GLU A 129 10.03 16.17 -15.85
C GLU A 129 9.16 15.12 -15.16
N ASP A 130 8.71 14.10 -15.88
CA ASP A 130 7.80 13.06 -15.39
C ASP A 130 8.44 11.67 -15.36
N THR A 131 9.76 11.60 -15.57
CA THR A 131 10.55 10.36 -15.57
C THR A 131 11.46 10.31 -14.35
N PHE A 132 11.60 9.13 -13.74
CA PHE A 132 12.55 8.91 -12.66
C PHE A 132 14.00 9.16 -13.14
N GLY A 133 14.73 10.03 -12.43
CA GLY A 133 16.15 10.29 -12.70
C GLY A 133 17.05 9.63 -11.66
N THR A 134 17.02 10.11 -10.43
CA THR A 134 17.88 9.60 -9.34
C THR A 134 17.18 9.63 -7.99
N ALA A 135 17.64 8.80 -7.05
CA ALA A 135 17.25 8.84 -5.66
C ALA A 135 18.50 8.81 -4.77
N ARG A 136 18.47 9.51 -3.64
CA ARG A 136 19.54 9.46 -2.65
C ARG A 136 19.02 9.73 -1.24
N PHE A 137 19.70 9.19 -0.24
CA PHE A 137 19.47 9.57 1.15
C PHE A 137 20.20 10.88 1.46
N LEU A 138 19.47 11.84 2.03
CA LEU A 138 20.03 13.07 2.61
C LEU A 138 20.43 12.88 4.08
N SER A 139 19.78 11.93 4.76
CA SER A 139 20.09 11.43 6.10
C SER A 139 19.51 10.01 6.23
N ASP A 140 19.69 9.35 7.37
CA ASP A 140 19.20 7.97 7.61
C ASP A 140 17.70 7.79 7.32
N HIS A 141 16.90 8.85 7.48
CA HIS A 141 15.44 8.80 7.32
C HIS A 141 14.86 9.86 6.39
N GLN A 142 15.71 10.51 5.58
CA GLN A 142 15.28 11.54 4.63
C GLN A 142 15.82 11.22 3.24
N ILE A 143 14.93 11.22 2.25
CA ILE A 143 15.24 10.83 0.88
C ILE A 143 14.98 12.03 -0.03
N GLU A 144 15.85 12.22 -1.01
CA GLU A 144 15.65 13.10 -2.16
C GLU A 144 15.47 12.23 -3.40
N ILE A 145 14.39 12.49 -4.15
CA ILE A 145 14.11 11.90 -5.45
C ILE A 145 14.18 13.04 -6.47
N ARG A 146 14.82 12.80 -7.61
CA ARG A 146 14.92 13.75 -8.72
C ARG A 146 14.37 13.11 -9.98
N THR A 147 13.64 13.91 -10.74
CA THR A 147 13.25 13.58 -12.11
C THR A 147 14.47 13.68 -13.05
N GLU A 148 14.36 13.19 -14.27
CA GLU A 148 15.42 13.38 -15.28
C GLU A 148 15.64 14.87 -15.63
N ALA A 149 14.60 15.70 -15.52
CA ALA A 149 14.71 17.15 -15.62
C ALA A 149 15.45 17.80 -14.43
N GLY A 150 15.79 17.00 -13.41
CA GLY A 150 16.55 17.44 -12.24
C GLY A 150 15.71 18.10 -11.15
N GLN A 151 14.37 18.07 -11.25
CA GLN A 151 13.50 18.64 -10.23
C GLN A 151 13.59 17.81 -8.94
N PRO A 152 14.06 18.39 -7.82
CA PRO A 152 14.18 17.66 -6.57
C PRO A 152 12.85 17.65 -5.83
N TRP A 153 12.56 16.50 -5.24
CA TRP A 153 11.50 16.32 -4.26
C TRP A 153 12.09 15.59 -3.06
N THR A 154 11.70 16.00 -1.85
CA THR A 154 12.23 15.39 -0.62
C THR A 154 11.09 14.92 0.27
N THR A 155 11.32 13.79 0.94
CA THR A 155 10.38 13.26 1.93
C THR A 155 11.15 12.63 3.07
N ARG A 156 10.51 12.59 4.25
CA ARG A 156 10.98 11.82 5.39
C ARG A 156 10.10 10.60 5.55
N PHE A 157 10.65 9.55 6.13
CA PHE A 157 9.88 8.35 6.44
C PHE A 157 10.07 7.91 7.90
N ASP A 158 9.09 7.18 8.41
CA ASP A 158 9.16 6.53 9.72
C ASP A 158 9.90 5.18 9.57
N PRO A 159 11.02 4.95 10.27
CA PRO A 159 11.81 3.71 10.13
C PRO A 159 11.12 2.46 10.67
N HIS A 160 10.10 2.61 11.52
CA HIS A 160 9.36 1.49 12.10
C HIS A 160 8.22 1.03 11.19
N THR A 161 7.51 1.98 10.58
CA THR A 161 6.37 1.70 9.70
C THR A 161 6.72 1.74 8.21
N LEU A 162 7.88 2.27 7.85
CA LEU A 162 8.33 2.54 6.47
C LEU A 162 7.38 3.46 5.68
N LEU A 163 6.60 4.27 6.38
CA LEU A 163 5.65 5.20 5.76
C LEU A 163 6.33 6.55 5.56
N ALA A 164 6.18 7.10 4.36
CA ALA A 164 6.68 8.42 4.02
C ALA A 164 5.65 9.51 4.35
N ALA A 165 6.14 10.66 4.78
CA ALA A 165 5.32 11.82 5.13
C ALA A 165 4.51 12.35 3.93
N SER A 166 5.07 12.20 2.73
CA SER A 166 4.43 12.49 1.45
C SER A 166 4.92 11.51 0.39
N THR A 167 4.10 11.31 -0.64
CA THR A 167 4.37 10.51 -1.84
C THR A 167 4.38 11.43 -3.06
N LEU A 168 5.29 11.19 -4.00
CA LEU A 168 5.34 11.86 -5.31
C LEU A 168 4.57 11.04 -6.35
N SER A 169 3.76 11.67 -7.20
CA SER A 169 3.09 10.98 -8.31
C SER A 169 3.18 11.80 -9.58
N HIS A 170 3.73 11.20 -10.63
CA HIS A 170 3.76 11.73 -11.98
C HIS A 170 2.94 10.80 -12.89
N GLY A 171 1.65 11.11 -13.01
CA GLY A 171 0.71 10.41 -13.89
C GLY A 171 0.17 9.08 -13.34
N CYS A 172 0.53 8.69 -12.12
CA CYS A 172 -0.10 7.56 -11.45
C CYS A 172 -1.33 8.06 -10.68
N TRP A 173 -2.52 7.54 -10.98
CA TRP A 173 -3.81 7.99 -10.42
C TRP A 173 -4.60 6.82 -9.83
#